data_AF-A0A6N4WF95-F1
#
_entry.id   AF-A0A6N4WF95-F1
#
_cell.length_a   1.000
_cell.length_b   1.000
_cell.length_c   1.000
_cell.angle_alpha   90.00
_cell.angle_beta   90.00
_cell.angle_gamma   90.00
#
_symmetry.space_group_name_H-M   'P 1'
#
loop_
_entity.id
_entity.type
_entity.pdbx_description
1 polymer ?
#
loop_
_entity_poly.entity_id
_entity_poly.type
_entity_poly.pdbx_seq_one_letter_code
_entity_poly.pdbx_strand_id
1 'polypeptide(L)'
;MTTGSADKAAGDRELDTVAWQFLCSPFTGPEYWHHSLDRRLDAFLRRHGREDILNDGAAYAVVIERVMANIGRARQVGVLTPPQH
;
A
#
# COMPACT_ATOMS: atom_id res chain seq x y z
N MET A 1 18.98 16.28 21.78
CA MET A 1 17.66 16.47 21.17
C MET A 1 17.39 15.24 20.32
N THR A 2 16.50 14.33 20.75
CA THR A 2 16.31 13.00 20.14
C THR A 2 14.83 12.77 19.84
N THR A 3 14.27 13.56 18.92
CA THR A 3 12.85 13.45 18.50
C THR A 3 12.67 12.83 17.12
N GLY A 4 13.74 12.64 16.34
CA GLY A 4 13.64 12.12 14.96
C GLY A 4 13.26 10.63 14.83
N SER A 5 13.48 9.81 15.87
CA SER A 5 13.22 8.35 15.77
C SER A 5 11.75 7.98 15.97
N ALA A 6 11.02 8.71 16.83
CA ALA A 6 9.60 8.45 17.09
C ALA A 6 8.71 8.92 15.92
N ASP A 7 9.05 10.06 15.32
CA ASP A 7 8.35 10.63 14.17
C ASP A 7 8.49 9.71 12.94
N LYS A 8 9.71 9.21 12.70
CA LYS A 8 9.97 8.22 11.64
C LYS A 8 9.21 6.91 11.86
N ALA A 9 9.13 6.42 13.09
CA ALA A 9 8.38 5.20 13.42
C ALA A 9 6.86 5.40 13.28
N ALA A 10 6.35 6.62 13.54
CA ALA A 10 4.95 6.97 13.30
C ALA A 10 4.65 7.01 11.79
N GLY A 11 5.52 7.64 10.99
CA GLY A 11 5.42 7.63 9.53
C GLY A 11 5.48 6.22 8.94
N ASP A 12 6.42 5.38 9.38
CA ASP A 12 6.50 3.99 8.94
C ASP A 12 5.20 3.20 9.20
N ARG A 13 4.56 3.41 10.36
CA ARG A 13 3.28 2.76 10.71
C ARG A 13 2.12 3.30 9.89
N GLU A 14 2.13 4.58 9.58
CA GLU A 14 1.14 5.19 8.70
C GLU A 14 1.23 4.60 7.29
N LEU A 15 2.45 4.46 6.74
CA LEU A 15 2.67 3.85 5.44
C LEU A 15 2.30 2.35 5.42
N ASP A 16 2.57 1.61 6.49
CA ASP A 16 2.12 0.21 6.64
C ASP A 16 0.58 0.13 6.67
N THR A 17 -0.08 1.07 7.35
CA THR A 17 -1.54 1.16 7.38
C THR A 17 -2.11 1.44 6.00
N VAL A 18 -1.49 2.36 5.23
CA VAL A 18 -1.88 2.65 3.85
C VAL A 18 -1.72 1.42 2.96
N ALA A 19 -0.59 0.70 3.10
CA ALA A 19 -0.35 -0.54 2.36
C ALA A 19 -1.40 -1.60 2.67
N TRP A 20 -1.78 -1.77 3.93
CA TRP A 20 -2.82 -2.72 4.33
C TRP A 20 -4.20 -2.33 3.80
N GLN A 21 -4.55 -1.04 3.82
CA GLN A 21 -5.81 -0.54 3.26
C GLN A 21 -5.87 -0.77 1.75
N PHE A 22 -4.77 -0.54 1.03
CA PHE A 22 -4.67 -0.85 -0.40
C PHE A 22 -4.94 -2.33 -0.65
N LEU A 23 -4.33 -3.23 0.14
CA LEU A 23 -4.53 -4.68 -0.01
C LEU A 23 -5.99 -5.12 0.18
N CYS A 24 -6.71 -4.46 1.10
CA CYS A 24 -8.13 -4.72 1.35
C CYS A 24 -9.08 -4.00 0.38
N SER A 25 -8.56 -3.19 -0.54
CA SER A 25 -9.34 -2.36 -1.44
C SER A 25 -9.74 -3.11 -2.72
N PRO A 26 -10.77 -2.68 -3.46
CA PRO A 26 -11.14 -3.28 -4.74
C PRO A 26 -10.05 -3.15 -5.81
N PHE A 27 -9.03 -2.29 -5.61
CA PHE A 27 -7.93 -2.12 -6.55
C PHE A 27 -7.02 -3.34 -6.65
N THR A 28 -7.09 -4.29 -5.70
CA THR A 28 -6.38 -5.58 -5.81
C THR A 28 -7.20 -6.66 -6.52
N GLY A 29 -8.45 -6.36 -6.85
CA GLY A 29 -9.39 -7.26 -7.50
C GLY A 29 -9.12 -7.51 -9.00
N PRO A 30 -9.84 -8.48 -9.59
CA PRO A 30 -9.66 -8.92 -10.99
C PRO A 30 -9.82 -7.78 -12.01
N GLU A 31 -10.73 -6.84 -11.75
CA GLU A 31 -11.00 -5.67 -12.59
C GLU A 31 -9.74 -4.84 -12.88
N TYR A 32 -8.77 -4.87 -11.98
CA TYR A 32 -7.54 -4.09 -12.07
C TYR A 32 -6.30 -4.94 -12.38
N TRP A 33 -6.42 -6.25 -12.64
CA TRP A 33 -5.26 -7.11 -12.91
C TRP A 33 -4.52 -6.78 -14.20
N HIS A 34 -5.19 -6.13 -15.16
CA HIS A 34 -4.54 -5.63 -16.37
C HIS A 34 -3.55 -4.48 -16.08
N HIS A 35 -3.59 -3.89 -14.88
CA HIS A 35 -2.69 -2.85 -14.45
C HIS A 35 -1.56 -3.40 -13.55
N SER A 36 -0.36 -2.85 -13.71
CA SER A 36 0.76 -3.10 -12.78
C SER A 36 0.37 -2.70 -11.36
N LEU A 37 1.04 -3.27 -10.37
CA LEU A 37 0.80 -2.97 -8.96
C LEU A 37 0.92 -1.47 -8.68
N ASP A 38 1.94 -0.82 -9.23
CA ASP A 38 2.21 0.61 -9.08
C ASP A 38 1.03 1.44 -9.60
N ARG A 39 0.49 1.11 -10.79
CA ARG A 39 -0.67 1.83 -11.34
C ARG A 39 -1.93 1.65 -10.51
N ARG A 40 -2.12 0.47 -9.90
CA ARG A 40 -3.23 0.22 -8.99
C ARG A 40 -3.07 1.03 -7.71
N LEU A 41 -1.85 1.08 -7.17
CA LEU A 41 -1.53 1.86 -5.98
C LEU A 41 -1.69 3.36 -6.25
N ASP A 42 -1.27 3.86 -7.42
CA ASP A 42 -1.44 5.24 -7.82
C ASP A 42 -2.92 5.65 -7.84
N ALA A 43 -3.77 4.82 -8.45
CA ALA A 43 -5.21 5.06 -8.51
C ALA A 43 -5.84 5.07 -7.11
N PHE A 44 -5.40 4.15 -6.23
CA PHE A 44 -5.82 4.12 -4.84
C PHE A 44 -5.40 5.39 -4.08
N LEU A 45 -4.12 5.77 -4.14
CA LEU A 45 -3.60 6.95 -3.44
C LEU A 45 -4.29 8.24 -3.92
N ARG A 46 -4.49 8.39 -5.24
CA ARG A 46 -5.25 9.53 -5.80
C ARG A 46 -6.69 9.56 -5.31
N ARG A 47 -7.38 8.42 -5.27
CA ARG A 47 -8.76 8.33 -4.80
C ARG A 47 -8.89 8.67 -3.31
N HIS A 48 -7.86 8.39 -2.52
CA HIS A 48 -7.81 8.69 -1.09
C HIS A 48 -7.14 10.03 -0.75
N GLY A 49 -6.80 10.85 -1.76
CA GLY A 49 -6.20 12.18 -1.55
C GLY A 49 -4.78 12.15 -0.99
N ARG A 50 -4.05 11.04 -1.17
CA ARG A 50 -2.70 10.83 -0.63
C ARG A 50 -1.62 11.31 -1.60
N GLU A 51 -1.75 12.57 -2.03
CA GLU A 51 -0.77 13.22 -2.90
C GLU A 51 0.57 13.45 -2.19
N ASP A 52 0.56 13.55 -0.87
CA ASP A 52 1.75 13.56 -0.02
C ASP A 52 2.65 12.34 -0.29
N ILE A 53 2.06 11.14 -0.36
CA ILE A 53 2.79 9.90 -0.64
C ILE A 53 3.18 9.80 -2.12
N LEU A 54 2.32 10.27 -3.05
CA LEU A 54 2.63 10.25 -4.49
C LEU A 54 3.79 11.17 -4.87
N ASN A 55 3.92 12.31 -4.17
CA ASN A 55 4.96 13.29 -4.43
C ASN A 55 6.27 12.98 -3.67
N ASP A 56 6.23 12.11 -2.67
CA ASP A 56 7.40 11.62 -1.95
C ASP A 56 7.80 10.21 -2.43
N GLY A 57 8.81 10.16 -3.30
CA GLY A 57 9.31 8.89 -3.85
C GLY A 57 9.85 7.91 -2.80
N ALA A 58 10.33 8.39 -1.65
CA ALA A 58 10.78 7.52 -0.57
C ALA A 58 9.59 6.92 0.18
N ALA A 59 8.57 7.72 0.49
CA ALA A 59 7.33 7.23 1.09
C ALA A 59 6.62 6.24 0.17
N TYR A 60 6.55 6.54 -1.13
CA TYR A 60 5.97 5.65 -2.13
C TYR A 60 6.69 4.29 -2.19
N ALA A 61 8.02 4.30 -2.24
CA ALA A 61 8.82 3.08 -2.24
C ALA A 61 8.55 2.21 -0.99
N VAL A 62 8.48 2.84 0.19
CA VAL A 62 8.16 2.15 1.44
C VAL A 62 6.76 1.53 1.38
N VAL A 63 5.75 2.22 0.84
CA VAL A 63 4.40 1.64 0.69
C VAL A 63 4.44 0.41 -0.22
N ILE A 64 5.14 0.47 -1.35
CA ILE A 64 5.31 -0.69 -2.24
C ILE A 64 5.95 -1.87 -1.50
N GLU A 65 7.04 -1.63 -0.77
CA GLU A 65 7.69 -2.67 0.03
C GLU A 65 6.73 -3.29 1.07
N ARG A 66 5.96 -2.46 1.77
CA ARG A 66 4.97 -2.91 2.76
C ARG A 66 3.82 -3.68 2.11
N VAL A 67 3.36 -3.27 0.94
CA VAL A 67 2.36 -4.01 0.17
C VAL A 67 2.90 -5.40 -0.14
N MET A 68 4.10 -5.50 -0.72
CA MET A 68 4.72 -6.77 -1.10
C MET A 68 4.95 -7.68 0.12
N ALA A 69 5.41 -7.12 1.24
CA ALA A 69 5.59 -7.86 2.50
C ALA A 69 4.26 -8.40 3.07
N ASN A 70 3.16 -7.67 2.88
CA ASN A 70 1.86 -8.03 3.43
C ASN A 70 0.98 -8.89 2.47
N ILE A 71 1.34 -9.06 1.18
CA ILE A 71 0.56 -9.89 0.23
C ILE A 71 0.35 -11.31 0.77
N GLY A 72 1.40 -11.94 1.30
CA GLY A 72 1.30 -13.31 1.84
C GLY A 72 0.27 -13.40 2.97
N ARG A 73 0.34 -12.46 3.91
CA ARG A 73 -0.61 -12.35 5.03
C ARG A 73 -2.04 -12.04 4.54
N ALA A 74 -2.18 -11.12 3.59
CA ALA A 74 -3.46 -10.71 3.05
C ALA A 74 -4.17 -11.86 2.31
N ARG A 75 -3.42 -12.77 1.67
CA ARG A 75 -3.95 -14.03 1.12
C ARG A 75 -4.38 -15.01 2.21
N GLN A 76 -3.58 -15.16 3.27
CA GLN A 76 -3.91 -16.06 4.40
C GLN A 76 -5.17 -15.62 5.14
N VAL A 77 -5.37 -14.31 5.30
CA VAL A 77 -6.57 -13.74 5.95
C VAL A 77 -7.77 -13.74 5.00
N GLY A 78 -7.58 -14.00 3.70
CA GLY A 78 -8.64 -14.06 2.70
C GLY A 78 -9.13 -12.71 2.18
N VAL A 79 -8.41 -11.62 2.49
CA VAL A 79 -8.74 -10.27 1.98
C VAL A 79 -8.28 -10.07 0.52
N LEU A 80 -7.26 -10.81 0.09
CA LEU A 80 -6.88 -10.90 -1.32
C LEU A 80 -7.55 -12.11 -1.95
N THR A 81 -8.46 -11.88 -2.89
CA THR A 81 -9.03 -12.94 -3.70
C THR A 81 -7.92 -13.56 -4.56
N PRO A 82 -7.65 -14.87 -4.44
CA PRO A 82 -6.66 -15.50 -5.30
C PRO A 82 -7.08 -15.36 -6.76
N PRO A 83 -6.14 -15.16 -7.69
CA PRO A 83 -6.50 -15.11 -9.08
C PRO A 83 -7.12 -16.43 -9.50
N GLN A 84 -8.36 -16.37 -9.99
CA GLN A 84 -9.05 -17.52 -10.56
C GLN A 84 -8.35 -17.83 -11.88
N HIS A 85 -7.58 -18.92 -11.89
CA HIS A 85 -6.87 -19.44 -13.04
C HIS A 85 -7.79 -20.31 -13.91
#